data_AF-A0A2S5B2M1-F1
#
_entry.id   AF-A0A2S5B2M1-F1
#
_cell.length_a   1.000
_cell.length_b   1.000
_cell.length_c   1.000
_cell.angle_alpha   90.00
_cell.angle_beta   90.00
_cell.angle_gamma   90.00
#
_symmetry.space_group_name_H-M   'P 1'
#
loop_
_entity.id
_entity.type
_entity.pdbx_description
1 polymer ?
#
loop_
_entity_poly.entity_id
_entity_poly.type
_entity_poly.pdbx_seq_one_letter_code
_entity_poly.pdbx_strand_id
1 'polypeptide(L)'
;MPRPRERSNSPDAVDIFADSLESLYDHHVPAHGDPLQLYTYIPPADATCAYGGFTVRLPPQQVNELFAHHVWNSSLRLADGIALDRVRVRDETVLELGSGAGISGLMAARAGGAKRVILSDYDDPKIVSNLRENVAMALKDCPEIRTRVAAFGHTWGEADSMQQLLRANSSQRFTTILLADTLWMSSGHDALLSSLSQSLAHSASAQVVVCAGFHSGRATVRSFLRKAARIGLVCKGAWQELGVDGRRRPWGWDRPDPARQTDGSALVDNLDAPDEWDELEDASERNRWVVEGTLGWSDEAFASDRR
;
A
#
# COMPACT_ATOMS: atom_id res chain seq x y z
N MET A 1 -34.81 36.38 -8.55
CA MET A 1 -33.52 35.70 -8.81
C MET A 1 -32.56 36.05 -7.68
N PRO A 2 -32.41 35.23 -6.62
CA PRO A 2 -31.36 35.47 -5.63
C PRO A 2 -30.04 34.88 -6.13
N ARG A 3 -28.94 35.64 -6.00
CA ARG A 3 -27.57 35.23 -6.39
C ARG A 3 -27.06 34.10 -5.47
N PRO A 4 -26.20 33.19 -5.95
CA PRO A 4 -25.58 32.19 -5.09
C PRO A 4 -24.59 32.86 -4.13
N ARG A 5 -24.63 32.46 -2.87
CA ARG A 5 -23.63 32.83 -1.85
C ARG A 5 -22.30 32.16 -2.19
N GLU A 6 -21.24 32.96 -2.26
CA GLU A 6 -19.85 32.47 -2.28
C GLU A 6 -19.58 31.66 -1.01
N ARG A 7 -19.07 30.44 -1.16
CA ARG A 7 -18.58 29.64 -0.02
C ARG A 7 -17.24 30.21 0.43
N SER A 8 -17.11 30.52 1.72
CA SER A 8 -15.88 30.98 2.34
C SER A 8 -14.82 29.89 2.33
N ASN A 9 -13.58 30.27 2.00
CA ASN A 9 -12.40 29.41 1.94
C ASN A 9 -11.73 29.26 3.32
N SER A 10 -12.52 29.21 4.39
CA SER A 10 -12.04 29.05 5.77
C SER A 10 -11.89 27.55 6.10
N PRO A 11 -10.76 27.10 6.67
CA PRO A 11 -10.61 25.72 7.12
C PRO A 11 -11.74 25.37 8.09
N ASP A 12 -12.30 24.16 7.94
CA ASP A 12 -13.46 23.75 8.74
C ASP A 12 -13.06 23.66 10.21
N ALA A 13 -13.98 23.94 11.12
CA ALA A 13 -13.67 23.95 12.56
C ALA A 13 -13.18 22.57 13.06
N VAL A 14 -13.55 21.52 12.33
CA VAL A 14 -13.10 20.13 12.57
C VAL A 14 -11.64 19.95 12.16
N ASP A 15 -11.21 20.50 11.02
CA ASP A 15 -9.81 20.45 10.57
C ASP A 15 -8.91 21.21 11.56
N ILE A 16 -9.32 22.41 11.96
CA ILE A 16 -8.60 23.20 12.97
C ILE A 16 -8.48 22.41 14.29
N PHE A 17 -9.52 21.68 14.68
CA PHE A 17 -9.51 20.88 15.91
C PHE A 17 -8.63 19.62 15.79
N ALA A 18 -8.63 18.95 14.64
CA ALA A 18 -7.76 17.81 14.36
C ALA A 18 -6.27 18.22 14.31
N ASP A 19 -5.95 19.32 13.63
CA ASP A 19 -4.61 19.93 13.62
C ASP A 19 -4.19 20.40 15.03
N SER A 20 -5.15 20.87 15.83
CA SER A 20 -4.92 21.24 17.23
C SER A 20 -4.64 20.02 18.10
N LEU A 21 -5.23 18.85 17.82
CA LEU A 21 -4.94 17.61 18.55
C LEU A 21 -3.54 17.08 18.23
N GLU A 22 -3.09 17.19 16.97
CA GLU A 22 -1.73 16.83 16.57
C GLU A 22 -0.68 17.67 17.33
N SER A 23 -0.93 18.98 17.46
CA SER A 23 -0.02 19.91 18.16
C SER A 23 -0.13 19.89 19.69
N LEU A 24 -1.30 19.65 20.28
CA LEU A 24 -1.47 19.61 21.75
C LEU A 24 -1.15 18.27 22.39
N TYR A 25 -1.33 17.15 21.68
CA TYR A 25 -1.21 15.81 22.28
C TYR A 25 -0.13 14.92 21.64
N ASP A 26 0.71 15.44 20.72
CA ASP A 26 1.68 14.67 19.91
C ASP A 26 1.03 13.43 19.27
N HIS A 27 -0.27 13.55 18.94
CA HIS A 27 -1.09 12.46 18.43
C HIS A 27 -1.14 12.53 16.91
N HIS A 28 -0.32 11.72 16.25
CA HIS A 28 -0.28 11.67 14.80
C HIS A 28 -1.38 10.77 14.23
N VAL A 29 -2.21 11.33 13.35
CA VAL A 29 -3.27 10.61 12.62
C VAL A 29 -2.69 10.05 11.31
N PRO A 30 -2.63 8.72 11.14
CA PRO A 30 -1.97 8.11 9.97
C PRO A 30 -2.83 8.10 8.70
N ALA A 31 -4.01 8.72 8.74
CA ALA A 31 -5.04 8.71 7.73
C ALA A 31 -5.58 10.12 7.50
N HIS A 32 -5.87 10.46 6.23
CA HIS A 32 -6.34 11.78 5.83
C HIS A 32 -7.67 11.71 5.10
N GLY A 33 -8.40 12.82 5.18
CA GLY A 33 -9.61 13.08 4.41
C GLY A 33 -10.86 12.34 4.90
N ASP A 34 -11.99 12.86 4.47
CA ASP A 34 -13.31 12.36 4.82
C ASP A 34 -13.95 11.55 3.68
N PRO A 35 -14.81 10.57 4.00
CA PRO A 35 -15.57 9.83 3.00
C PRO A 35 -16.28 10.73 1.99
N LEU A 36 -16.26 10.34 0.71
CA LEU A 36 -16.87 11.07 -0.42
C LEU A 36 -16.23 12.42 -0.78
N GLN A 37 -15.32 12.95 0.03
CA GLN A 37 -14.61 14.18 -0.28
C GLN A 37 -13.54 13.98 -1.36
N LEU A 38 -13.11 15.09 -1.96
CA LEU A 38 -11.99 15.10 -2.89
C LEU A 38 -10.68 15.25 -2.13
N TYR A 39 -9.68 14.48 -2.52
CA TYR A 39 -8.32 14.59 -2.02
C TYR A 39 -7.38 14.83 -3.21
N THR A 40 -6.47 15.79 -3.08
CA THR A 40 -5.46 16.07 -4.11
C THR A 40 -4.10 15.63 -3.61
N TYR A 41 -3.54 14.60 -4.25
CA TYR A 41 -2.17 14.20 -4.04
C TYR A 41 -1.24 15.16 -4.81
N ILE A 42 -0.19 15.63 -4.14
CA ILE A 42 0.85 16.48 -4.73
C ILE A 42 2.18 15.73 -4.57
N PRO A 43 2.87 15.35 -5.67
CA PRO A 43 4.15 14.68 -5.58
C PRO A 43 5.24 15.63 -5.02
N PRO A 44 6.35 15.07 -4.49
CA PRO A 44 7.48 15.87 -4.03
C PRO A 44 8.01 16.83 -5.10
N ALA A 45 8.55 17.98 -4.69
CA ALA A 45 9.00 19.03 -5.62
C ALA A 45 10.16 18.57 -6.54
N ASP A 46 10.93 17.59 -6.08
CA ASP A 46 12.03 16.93 -6.79
C ASP A 46 11.59 15.65 -7.53
N ALA A 47 10.28 15.43 -7.68
CA ALA A 47 9.75 14.30 -8.44
C ALA A 47 10.28 14.30 -9.88
N THR A 48 10.58 13.08 -10.36
CA THR A 48 11.13 12.85 -11.70
C THR A 48 10.06 12.87 -12.78
N CYS A 49 8.79 12.71 -12.41
CA CYS A 49 7.68 12.67 -13.35
C CYS A 49 7.28 14.08 -13.83
N ALA A 50 6.98 14.21 -15.12
CA ALA A 50 6.57 15.49 -15.72
C ALA A 50 5.14 15.94 -15.32
N TYR A 51 4.40 15.09 -14.62
CA TYR A 51 3.00 15.33 -14.30
C TYR A 51 2.85 15.84 -12.87
N GLY A 52 2.15 16.97 -12.70
CA GLY A 52 1.81 17.50 -11.37
C GLY A 52 0.82 16.62 -10.61
N GLY A 53 0.36 17.14 -9.46
CA GLY A 53 -0.62 16.48 -8.61
C GLY A 53 -1.92 16.10 -9.32
N PHE A 54 -2.68 15.19 -8.72
CA PHE A 54 -3.96 14.73 -9.23
C PHE A 54 -4.98 14.56 -8.10
N THR A 55 -6.25 14.69 -8.47
CA THR A 55 -7.37 14.61 -7.53
C THR A 55 -8.09 13.28 -7.66
N VAL A 56 -8.47 12.73 -6.51
CA VAL A 56 -9.29 11.53 -6.36
C VAL A 56 -10.46 11.83 -5.42
N ARG A 57 -11.51 11.02 -5.48
CA ARG A 57 -12.61 10.98 -4.52
C ARG A 57 -12.42 9.83 -3.55
N LEU A 58 -12.61 10.08 -2.27
CA LEU A 58 -12.54 9.04 -1.24
C LEU A 58 -13.81 8.18 -1.25
N PRO A 59 -13.70 6.84 -1.18
CA PRO A 59 -14.85 5.94 -1.10
C PRO A 59 -15.80 6.28 0.06
N PRO A 60 -17.07 5.84 0.01
CA PRO A 60 -17.97 5.93 1.16
C PRO A 60 -17.50 5.03 2.32
N GLN A 61 -17.75 5.44 3.57
CA GLN A 61 -17.40 4.67 4.78
C GLN A 61 -18.23 3.39 4.97
N GLN A 62 -19.49 3.37 4.50
CA GLN A 62 -20.44 2.26 4.73
C GLN A 62 -20.22 1.07 3.80
N VAL A 63 -18.98 0.64 3.67
CA VAL A 63 -18.66 -0.62 3.02
C VAL A 63 -17.94 -1.47 4.06
N ASN A 64 -18.48 -2.65 4.36
CA ASN A 64 -17.82 -3.83 4.92
C ASN A 64 -16.88 -3.73 6.14
N GLU A 65 -17.02 -2.74 7.03
CA GLU A 65 -16.14 -2.53 8.21
C GLU A 65 -14.65 -2.31 7.86
N LEU A 66 -14.34 -2.08 6.58
CA LEU A 66 -12.99 -1.78 6.10
C LEU A 66 -12.76 -0.26 6.00
N PHE A 67 -11.50 0.12 5.74
CA PHE A 67 -11.06 1.50 5.81
C PHE A 67 -10.60 2.11 4.47
N ALA A 68 -11.23 1.70 3.36
CA ALA A 68 -10.94 2.23 2.03
C ALA A 68 -11.26 3.75 1.86
N HIS A 69 -12.04 4.32 2.78
CA HIS A 69 -12.54 5.70 2.75
C HIS A 69 -11.52 6.75 3.24
N HIS A 70 -10.31 6.33 3.59
CA HIS A 70 -9.22 7.21 4.02
C HIS A 70 -8.04 7.17 3.05
N VAL A 71 -7.26 8.25 3.06
CA VAL A 71 -5.92 8.27 2.47
C VAL A 71 -4.89 7.94 3.54
N TRP A 72 -4.36 6.73 3.48
CA TRP A 72 -3.34 6.28 4.43
C TRP A 72 -1.95 6.80 4.06
N ASN A 73 -1.16 7.16 5.06
CA ASN A 73 0.23 7.60 4.87
C ASN A 73 1.06 6.62 4.03
N SER A 74 0.82 5.31 4.19
CA SER A 74 1.48 4.27 3.41
C SER A 74 1.25 4.43 1.90
N SER A 75 0.05 4.85 1.47
CA SER A 75 -0.27 5.09 0.05
C SER A 75 0.46 6.31 -0.49
N LEU A 76 0.51 7.40 0.30
CA LEU A 76 1.25 8.62 -0.05
C LEU A 76 2.75 8.37 -0.16
N ARG A 77 3.33 7.65 0.81
CA ARG A 77 4.76 7.31 0.81
C ARG A 77 5.14 6.42 -0.36
N LEU A 78 4.30 5.45 -0.71
CA LEU A 78 4.54 4.60 -1.86
C LEU A 78 4.40 5.39 -3.18
N ALA A 79 3.42 6.31 -3.28
CA ALA A 79 3.29 7.23 -4.41
C ALA A 79 4.52 8.15 -4.54
N ASP A 80 5.03 8.71 -3.45
CA ASP A 80 6.26 9.52 -3.43
C ASP A 80 7.47 8.69 -3.87
N GLY A 81 7.56 7.44 -3.42
CA GLY A 81 8.59 6.50 -3.84
C GLY A 81 8.59 6.30 -5.35
N ILE A 82 7.42 6.18 -5.97
CA ILE A 82 7.26 6.07 -7.42
C ILE A 82 7.62 7.39 -8.11
N ALA A 83 7.11 8.53 -7.63
CA ALA A 83 7.37 9.85 -8.21
C ALA A 83 8.87 10.21 -8.19
N LEU A 84 9.60 9.72 -7.20
CA LEU A 84 11.06 9.91 -7.04
C LEU A 84 11.90 8.82 -7.72
N ASP A 85 11.31 7.91 -8.50
CA ASP A 85 11.96 6.73 -9.12
C ASP A 85 12.68 5.80 -8.11
N ARG A 86 12.35 5.89 -6.82
CA ARG A 86 12.79 4.94 -5.78
C ARG A 86 12.08 3.59 -5.93
N VAL A 87 10.85 3.63 -6.43
CA VAL A 87 10.05 2.47 -6.83
C VAL A 87 9.89 2.51 -8.34
N ARG A 88 10.70 1.72 -9.06
CA ARG A 88 10.69 1.71 -10.51
C ARG A 88 9.52 0.89 -11.05
N VAL A 89 8.69 1.53 -11.88
CA VAL A 89 7.52 0.92 -12.56
C VAL A 89 7.61 0.99 -14.08
N ARG A 90 8.71 1.54 -14.62
CA ARG A 90 8.93 1.64 -16.06
C ARG A 90 9.10 0.26 -16.68
N ASP A 91 8.41 0.03 -17.79
CA ASP A 91 8.35 -1.23 -18.52
C ASP A 91 7.71 -2.40 -17.76
N GLU A 92 7.10 -2.12 -16.60
CA GLU A 92 6.44 -3.12 -15.75
C GLU A 92 4.92 -3.20 -16.01
N THR A 93 4.34 -4.33 -15.65
CA THR A 93 2.90 -4.56 -15.46
C THR A 93 2.60 -4.51 -13.96
N VAL A 94 1.79 -3.54 -13.57
CA VAL A 94 1.56 -3.19 -12.16
C VAL A 94 0.16 -3.61 -11.72
N LEU A 95 0.07 -4.26 -10.56
CA LEU A 95 -1.18 -4.49 -9.83
C LEU A 95 -1.11 -3.79 -8.47
N GLU A 96 -2.13 -3.04 -8.08
CA GLU A 96 -2.31 -2.59 -6.70
C GLU A 96 -3.43 -3.42 -6.06
N LEU A 97 -3.14 -4.05 -4.92
CA LEU A 97 -4.13 -4.78 -4.10
C LEU A 97 -4.51 -3.92 -2.90
N GLY A 98 -5.79 -3.69 -2.66
CA GLY A 98 -6.27 -2.80 -1.60
C GLY A 98 -6.02 -1.32 -1.93
N SER A 99 -6.41 -0.91 -3.13
CA SER A 99 -6.14 0.43 -3.68
C SER A 99 -6.74 1.60 -2.89
N GLY A 100 -7.85 1.41 -2.18
CA GLY A 100 -8.66 2.47 -1.59
C GLY A 100 -9.07 3.50 -2.65
N ALA A 101 -8.55 4.72 -2.54
CA ALA A 101 -8.74 5.77 -3.54
C ALA A 101 -7.86 5.62 -4.80
N GLY A 102 -6.86 4.72 -4.78
CA GLY A 102 -6.01 4.35 -5.91
C GLY A 102 -4.77 5.25 -6.12
N ILE A 103 -4.38 6.04 -5.12
CA ILE A 103 -3.31 7.06 -5.28
C ILE A 103 -2.00 6.44 -5.76
N SER A 104 -1.55 5.36 -5.13
CA SER A 104 -0.23 4.79 -5.44
C SER A 104 -0.19 4.16 -6.85
N GLY A 105 -1.23 3.42 -7.24
CA GLY A 105 -1.34 2.87 -8.59
C GLY A 105 -1.58 3.96 -9.66
N LEU A 106 -2.34 5.01 -9.37
CA LEU A 106 -2.49 6.16 -10.28
C LEU A 106 -1.16 6.91 -10.47
N MET A 107 -0.35 7.01 -9.42
CA MET A 107 1.02 7.54 -9.53
C MET A 107 1.90 6.60 -10.37
N ALA A 108 1.78 5.27 -10.22
CA ALA A 108 2.48 4.33 -11.10
C ALA A 108 2.14 4.53 -12.58
N ALA A 109 0.88 4.86 -12.89
CA ALA A 109 0.47 5.19 -14.26
C ALA A 109 1.06 6.54 -14.73
N ARG A 110 1.02 7.58 -13.88
CA ARG A 110 1.47 8.94 -14.22
C ARG A 110 2.99 9.10 -14.24
N ALA A 111 3.75 8.32 -13.47
CA ALA A 111 5.22 8.39 -13.47
C ALA A 111 5.81 8.09 -14.86
N GLY A 112 5.02 7.43 -15.72
CA GLY A 112 5.34 7.18 -17.11
C GLY A 112 6.15 5.89 -17.28
N GLY A 113 5.81 5.15 -18.32
CA GLY A 113 6.54 3.95 -18.73
C GLY A 113 5.97 2.62 -18.22
N ALA A 114 5.04 2.60 -17.27
CA ALA A 114 4.29 1.39 -16.96
C ALA A 114 3.53 0.91 -18.21
N LYS A 115 3.61 -0.40 -18.51
CA LYS A 115 2.92 -1.02 -19.66
C LYS A 115 1.43 -1.17 -19.39
N ARG A 116 1.09 -1.51 -18.15
CA ARG A 116 -0.27 -1.75 -17.67
C ARG A 116 -0.33 -1.43 -16.19
N VAL A 117 -1.42 -0.83 -15.73
CA VAL A 117 -1.71 -0.67 -14.30
C VAL A 117 -3.13 -1.17 -14.03
N ILE A 118 -3.26 -2.11 -13.12
CA ILE A 118 -4.54 -2.62 -12.65
C ILE A 118 -4.70 -2.22 -11.18
N LEU A 119 -5.75 -1.49 -10.88
CA LEU A 119 -6.13 -1.15 -9.51
C LEU A 119 -7.18 -2.15 -9.04
N SER A 120 -7.08 -2.59 -7.79
CA SER A 120 -8.07 -3.50 -7.24
C SER A 120 -8.30 -3.26 -5.75
N ASP A 121 -9.55 -3.42 -5.36
CA ASP A 121 -10.01 -3.34 -3.98
C ASP A 121 -11.13 -4.37 -3.76
N TYR A 122 -11.67 -4.46 -2.55
CA TYR A 122 -12.75 -5.39 -2.23
C TYR A 122 -13.88 -5.34 -3.27
N ASP A 123 -14.45 -6.50 -3.61
CA ASP A 123 -15.46 -6.63 -4.65
C ASP A 123 -16.83 -6.10 -4.20
N ASP A 124 -16.88 -4.79 -3.94
CA ASP A 124 -18.06 -4.01 -3.67
C ASP A 124 -18.30 -3.02 -4.82
N PRO A 125 -19.51 -2.98 -5.40
CA PRO A 125 -19.83 -2.12 -6.53
C PRO A 125 -19.55 -0.63 -6.29
N LYS A 126 -19.72 -0.11 -5.05
CA LYS A 126 -19.49 1.30 -4.73
C LYS A 126 -17.99 1.61 -4.69
N ILE A 127 -17.19 0.75 -4.07
CA ILE A 127 -15.72 0.89 -4.04
C ILE A 127 -15.18 0.86 -5.47
N VAL A 128 -15.58 -0.16 -6.25
CA VAL A 128 -15.09 -0.35 -7.62
C VAL A 128 -15.55 0.79 -8.54
N SER A 129 -16.79 1.29 -8.40
CA SER A 129 -17.26 2.46 -9.16
C SER A 129 -16.43 3.70 -8.82
N ASN A 130 -16.21 3.98 -7.54
CA ASN A 130 -15.40 5.12 -7.09
C ASN A 130 -13.97 5.03 -7.64
N LEU A 131 -13.35 3.84 -7.61
CA LEU A 131 -12.00 3.64 -8.14
C LEU A 131 -11.95 3.89 -9.66
N ARG A 132 -12.97 3.47 -10.42
CA ARG A 132 -13.08 3.78 -11.87
C ARG A 132 -13.28 5.26 -12.14
N GLU A 133 -14.07 5.96 -11.32
CA GLU A 133 -14.24 7.41 -11.39
C GLU A 133 -12.92 8.14 -11.09
N ASN A 134 -12.15 7.67 -10.11
CA ASN A 134 -10.82 8.21 -9.80
C ASN A 134 -9.85 8.03 -10.96
N VAL A 135 -9.84 6.88 -11.64
CA VAL A 135 -9.05 6.70 -12.87
C VAL A 135 -9.43 7.73 -13.93
N ALA A 136 -10.73 7.94 -14.15
CA ALA A 136 -11.20 8.92 -15.12
C ALA A 136 -10.84 10.37 -14.74
N MET A 137 -10.92 10.71 -13.46
CA MET A 137 -10.66 12.05 -12.92
C MET A 137 -9.16 12.38 -12.92
N ALA A 138 -8.34 11.48 -12.37
CA ALA A 138 -6.90 11.68 -12.21
C ALA A 138 -6.14 11.64 -13.54
N LEU A 139 -6.69 10.99 -14.57
CA LEU A 139 -6.05 10.85 -15.90
C LEU A 139 -6.83 11.59 -17.01
N LYS A 140 -7.70 12.54 -16.65
CA LYS A 140 -8.53 13.29 -17.61
C LYS A 140 -7.70 13.99 -18.71
N ASP A 141 -6.52 14.48 -18.34
CA ASP A 141 -5.60 15.22 -19.23
C ASP A 141 -4.49 14.31 -19.83
N CYS A 142 -4.58 12.99 -19.62
CA CYS A 142 -3.59 12.00 -20.08
C CYS A 142 -4.29 10.78 -20.71
N PRO A 143 -5.06 10.95 -21.80
CA PRO A 143 -5.88 9.89 -22.39
C PRO A 143 -5.07 8.66 -22.82
N GLU A 144 -3.85 8.86 -23.32
CA GLU A 144 -2.92 7.80 -23.69
C GLU A 144 -2.51 6.93 -22.51
N ILE A 145 -2.26 7.52 -21.34
CA ILE A 145 -1.96 6.79 -20.09
C ILE A 145 -3.22 6.04 -19.64
N ARG A 146 -4.39 6.72 -19.67
CA ARG A 146 -5.67 6.15 -19.23
C ARG A 146 -6.02 4.84 -19.93
N THR A 147 -5.67 4.66 -21.20
CA THR A 147 -5.93 3.40 -21.94
C THR A 147 -5.26 2.17 -21.30
N ARG A 148 -4.19 2.38 -20.51
CA ARG A 148 -3.40 1.33 -19.88
C ARG A 148 -3.82 1.03 -18.45
N VAL A 149 -4.76 1.80 -17.90
CA VAL A 149 -5.22 1.71 -16.52
C VAL A 149 -6.64 1.15 -16.45
N ALA A 150 -6.89 0.22 -15.55
CA ALA A 150 -8.23 -0.30 -15.29
C ALA A 150 -8.42 -0.64 -13.81
N ALA A 151 -9.68 -0.68 -13.37
CA ALA A 151 -10.05 -0.94 -11.98
C ALA A 151 -11.12 -2.03 -11.87
N PHE A 152 -10.90 -2.97 -10.96
CA PHE A 152 -11.73 -4.17 -10.76
C PHE A 152 -11.92 -4.48 -9.28
N GLY A 153 -13.01 -5.18 -8.97
CA GLY A 153 -13.21 -5.78 -7.65
C GLY A 153 -12.38 -7.05 -7.52
N HIS A 154 -11.77 -7.24 -6.36
CA HIS A 154 -11.04 -8.42 -5.98
C HIS A 154 -11.05 -8.59 -4.45
N THR A 155 -11.81 -9.57 -3.99
CA THR A 155 -11.68 -10.10 -2.63
C THR A 155 -10.46 -10.99 -2.56
N TRP A 156 -9.53 -10.72 -1.65
CA TRP A 156 -8.29 -11.49 -1.55
C TRP A 156 -8.56 -12.98 -1.33
N GLY A 157 -7.75 -13.83 -1.96
CA GLY A 157 -7.93 -15.28 -1.97
C GLY A 157 -8.94 -15.81 -2.99
N GLU A 158 -9.84 -14.98 -3.53
CA GLU A 158 -10.87 -15.42 -4.48
C GLU A 158 -10.33 -15.60 -5.91
N ALA A 159 -10.46 -16.81 -6.44
CA ALA A 159 -9.89 -17.20 -7.73
C ALA A 159 -10.59 -16.53 -8.93
N ASP A 160 -11.91 -16.36 -8.89
CA ASP A 160 -12.68 -15.82 -10.02
C ASP A 160 -12.35 -14.35 -10.28
N SER A 161 -12.33 -13.53 -9.23
CA SER A 161 -11.95 -12.12 -9.35
C SER A 161 -10.45 -11.99 -9.68
N MET A 162 -9.58 -12.85 -9.14
CA MET A 162 -8.17 -12.90 -9.56
C MET A 162 -8.03 -13.20 -11.06
N GLN A 163 -8.81 -14.13 -11.60
CA GLN A 163 -8.76 -14.42 -13.03
C GLN A 163 -9.22 -13.23 -13.89
N GLN A 164 -10.13 -12.39 -13.39
CA GLN A 164 -10.49 -11.14 -14.06
C GLN A 164 -9.30 -10.16 -14.09
N LEU A 165 -8.56 -10.02 -12.99
CA LEU A 165 -7.34 -9.18 -12.96
C LEU A 165 -6.30 -9.66 -13.97
N LEU A 166 -6.06 -10.97 -14.02
CA LEU A 166 -5.12 -11.57 -14.99
C LEU A 166 -5.57 -11.35 -16.43
N ARG A 167 -6.85 -11.57 -16.76
CA ARG A 167 -7.39 -11.29 -18.12
C ARG A 167 -7.23 -9.82 -18.49
N ALA A 168 -7.43 -8.92 -17.52
CA ALA A 168 -7.22 -7.49 -17.72
C ALA A 168 -5.74 -7.17 -17.99
N ASN A 169 -4.80 -8.04 -17.61
CA ASN A 169 -3.39 -7.97 -17.93
C ASN A 169 -2.98 -9.02 -18.99
N SER A 170 -3.80 -9.18 -20.04
CA SER A 170 -3.52 -10.10 -21.16
C SER A 170 -3.32 -11.57 -20.75
N SER A 171 -4.02 -11.99 -19.68
CA SER A 171 -3.88 -13.31 -19.05
C SER A 171 -2.46 -13.60 -18.54
N GLN A 172 -1.69 -12.55 -18.24
CA GLN A 172 -0.35 -12.65 -17.67
C GLN A 172 -0.34 -12.18 -16.22
N ARG A 173 0.58 -12.75 -15.46
CA ARG A 173 0.91 -12.30 -14.11
C ARG A 173 1.63 -10.94 -14.13
N PHE A 174 1.59 -10.25 -13.01
CA PHE A 174 2.15 -8.91 -12.82
C PHE A 174 3.60 -8.98 -12.39
N THR A 175 4.41 -8.10 -12.94
CA THR A 175 5.85 -7.99 -12.61
C THR A 175 6.08 -7.14 -11.37
N THR A 176 5.17 -6.21 -11.07
CA THR A 176 5.19 -5.42 -9.84
C THR A 176 3.81 -5.45 -9.19
N ILE A 177 3.75 -5.78 -7.90
CA ILE A 177 2.53 -5.64 -7.08
C ILE A 177 2.78 -4.57 -6.01
N LEU A 178 1.84 -3.65 -5.84
CA LEU A 178 1.89 -2.60 -4.82
C LEU A 178 0.96 -2.96 -3.66
N LEU A 179 1.48 -2.87 -2.45
CA LEU A 179 0.75 -3.06 -1.20
C LEU A 179 0.93 -1.84 -0.31
N ALA A 180 -0.07 -0.97 -0.28
CA ALA A 180 -0.12 0.18 0.61
C ALA A 180 -1.12 -0.10 1.74
N ASP A 181 -0.62 -0.25 2.96
CA ASP A 181 -1.42 -0.42 4.17
C ASP A 181 -2.35 -1.64 4.20
N THR A 182 -1.91 -2.75 3.62
CA THR A 182 -2.72 -3.98 3.53
C THR A 182 -2.46 -4.99 4.65
N LEU A 183 -1.46 -4.73 5.51
CA LEU A 183 -0.95 -5.74 6.45
C LEU A 183 -1.56 -5.67 7.85
N TRP A 184 -2.42 -4.71 8.17
CA TRP A 184 -2.92 -4.48 9.53
C TRP A 184 -3.82 -5.62 10.06
N MET A 185 -4.52 -6.35 9.18
CA MET A 185 -5.47 -7.39 9.58
C MET A 185 -4.86 -8.80 9.43
N SER A 186 -4.37 -9.38 10.52
CA SER A 186 -3.71 -10.71 10.52
C SER A 186 -4.56 -11.83 9.93
N SER A 187 -5.88 -11.80 10.14
CA SER A 187 -6.81 -12.79 9.56
C SER A 187 -6.90 -12.72 8.03
N GLY A 188 -6.54 -11.58 7.42
CA GLY A 188 -6.51 -11.41 5.97
C GLY A 188 -5.19 -11.83 5.30
N HIS A 189 -4.14 -12.12 6.08
CA HIS A 189 -2.80 -12.38 5.52
C HIS A 189 -2.76 -13.60 4.60
N ASP A 190 -3.36 -14.71 5.00
CA ASP A 190 -3.32 -15.95 4.21
C ASP A 190 -4.08 -15.78 2.88
N ALA A 191 -5.20 -15.04 2.89
CA ALA A 191 -5.95 -14.67 1.69
C ALA A 191 -5.14 -13.75 0.77
N LEU A 192 -4.48 -12.72 1.32
CA LEU A 192 -3.61 -11.82 0.58
C LEU A 192 -2.42 -12.57 -0.05
N LEU A 193 -1.77 -13.45 0.70
CA LEU A 193 -0.66 -14.29 0.22
C LEU A 193 -1.08 -15.24 -0.90
N SER A 194 -2.31 -15.79 -0.83
CA SER A 194 -2.90 -16.55 -1.93
C SER A 194 -3.03 -15.70 -3.19
N SER A 195 -3.55 -14.47 -3.08
CA SER A 195 -3.63 -13.53 -4.21
C SER A 195 -2.26 -13.19 -4.78
N LEU A 196 -1.25 -12.92 -3.94
CA LEU A 196 0.12 -12.65 -4.38
C LEU A 196 0.72 -13.82 -5.15
N SER A 197 0.55 -15.05 -4.65
CA SER A 197 1.08 -16.27 -5.30
C SER A 197 0.48 -16.50 -6.69
N GLN A 198 -0.81 -16.18 -6.86
CA GLN A 198 -1.52 -16.34 -8.12
C GLN A 198 -1.22 -15.23 -9.13
N SER A 199 -0.93 -14.01 -8.65
CA SER A 199 -0.80 -12.81 -9.48
C SER A 199 0.62 -12.39 -9.77
N LEU A 200 1.61 -12.73 -8.95
CA LEU A 200 3.01 -12.31 -9.15
C LEU A 200 3.70 -13.18 -10.20
N ALA A 201 4.34 -12.53 -11.17
CA ALA A 201 5.10 -13.20 -12.21
C ALA A 201 6.21 -14.05 -11.58
N HIS A 202 6.44 -15.24 -12.12
CA HIS A 202 7.50 -16.11 -11.63
C HIS A 202 8.82 -15.77 -12.33
N SER A 203 9.41 -14.62 -11.96
CA SER A 203 10.69 -14.15 -12.49
C SER A 203 11.56 -13.56 -11.39
N ALA A 204 12.88 -13.54 -11.61
CA ALA A 204 13.84 -12.96 -10.67
C ALA A 204 13.68 -11.43 -10.50
N SER A 205 13.03 -10.76 -11.47
CA SER A 205 12.75 -9.32 -11.43
C SER A 205 11.37 -9.00 -10.86
N ALA A 206 10.51 -10.00 -10.65
CA ALA A 206 9.18 -9.76 -10.12
C ALA A 206 9.23 -9.39 -8.64
N GLN A 207 8.44 -8.39 -8.26
CA GLN A 207 8.51 -7.80 -6.93
C GLN A 207 7.13 -7.44 -6.36
N VAL A 208 7.04 -7.49 -5.04
CA VAL A 208 5.94 -6.90 -4.27
C VAL A 208 6.52 -5.74 -3.46
N VAL A 209 6.09 -4.52 -3.76
CA VAL A 209 6.53 -3.31 -3.08
C VAL A 209 5.53 -3.02 -1.97
N VAL A 210 6.03 -2.99 -0.74
CA VAL A 210 5.22 -2.88 0.48
C VAL A 210 5.51 -1.56 1.17
N CYS A 211 4.46 -0.84 1.52
CA CYS A 211 4.49 0.20 2.54
C CYS A 211 3.36 -0.06 3.52
N ALA A 212 3.66 -0.18 4.82
CA ALA A 212 2.67 -0.48 5.84
C ALA A 212 2.88 0.36 7.10
N GLY A 213 1.80 0.91 7.64
CA GLY A 213 1.75 1.52 8.96
C GLY A 213 1.71 0.45 10.04
N PHE A 214 2.12 0.82 11.25
CA PHE A 214 2.14 -0.10 12.39
C PHE A 214 0.83 -0.08 13.18
N HIS A 215 -0.33 0.07 12.54
CA HIS A 215 -1.63 0.13 13.23
C HIS A 215 -1.86 -1.04 14.20
N SER A 216 -1.45 -2.24 13.77
CA SER A 216 -1.51 -3.48 14.56
C SER A 216 -0.12 -3.92 15.05
N GLY A 217 0.82 -2.97 15.16
CA GLY A 217 2.19 -3.17 15.62
C GLY A 217 3.14 -3.88 14.64
N ARG A 218 4.43 -3.83 14.97
CA ARG A 218 5.50 -4.49 14.19
C ARG A 218 5.35 -6.01 14.09
N ALA A 219 4.79 -6.62 15.15
CA ALA A 219 4.56 -8.05 15.21
C ALA A 219 3.65 -8.56 14.10
N THR A 220 2.59 -7.82 13.77
CA THR A 220 1.67 -8.15 12.68
C THR A 220 2.39 -8.17 11.33
N VAL A 221 3.20 -7.15 11.05
CA VAL A 221 4.04 -7.13 9.83
C VAL A 221 5.01 -8.33 9.83
N ARG A 222 5.64 -8.65 10.96
CA ARG A 222 6.53 -9.83 11.07
C ARG A 222 5.80 -11.15 10.82
N SER A 223 4.56 -11.28 11.30
CA SER A 223 3.74 -12.48 11.02
C SER A 223 3.49 -12.61 9.52
N PHE A 224 3.07 -11.53 8.84
CA PHE A 224 2.92 -11.53 7.39
C PHE A 224 4.21 -11.95 6.68
N LEU A 225 5.35 -11.36 7.04
CA LEU A 225 6.65 -11.68 6.42
C LEU A 225 7.07 -13.14 6.65
N ARG A 226 6.81 -13.70 7.84
CA ARG A 226 7.04 -15.12 8.13
C ARG A 226 6.16 -16.01 7.26
N LYS A 227 4.86 -15.70 7.15
CA LYS A 227 3.93 -16.43 6.29
C LYS A 227 4.32 -16.32 4.80
N ALA A 228 4.76 -15.13 4.36
CA ALA A 228 5.28 -14.91 3.01
C ALA A 228 6.51 -15.78 2.70
N ALA A 229 7.45 -15.89 3.65
CA ALA A 229 8.63 -16.72 3.47
C ALA A 229 8.29 -18.21 3.27
N ARG A 230 7.25 -18.71 3.93
CA ARG A 230 6.79 -20.11 3.77
C ARG A 230 6.29 -20.43 2.35
N ILE A 231 5.77 -19.43 1.64
CA ILE A 231 5.34 -19.57 0.24
C ILE A 231 6.44 -19.13 -0.75
N GLY A 232 7.66 -18.89 -0.27
CA GLY A 232 8.82 -18.56 -1.09
C GLY A 232 8.98 -17.06 -1.41
N LEU A 233 8.18 -16.17 -0.82
CA LEU A 233 8.36 -14.71 -0.93
C LEU A 233 9.22 -14.19 0.22
N VAL A 234 10.41 -13.66 -0.09
CA VAL A 234 11.38 -13.20 0.90
C VAL A 234 11.71 -11.73 0.72
N CYS A 235 12.15 -11.08 1.80
CA CYS A 235 12.63 -9.70 1.75
C CYS A 235 13.83 -9.57 0.80
N LYS A 236 13.80 -8.57 -0.07
CA LYS A 236 14.90 -8.19 -0.96
C LYS A 236 15.44 -6.83 -0.54
N GLY A 237 16.76 -6.70 -0.53
CA GLY A 237 17.43 -5.47 -0.11
C GLY A 237 17.21 -5.13 1.37
N ALA A 238 17.51 -3.89 1.74
CA ALA A 238 17.31 -3.39 3.10
C ALA A 238 15.91 -2.80 3.26
N TRP A 239 15.13 -3.38 4.18
CA TRP A 239 13.87 -2.80 4.65
C TRP A 239 14.16 -1.71 5.70
N GLN A 240 13.30 -0.72 5.78
CA GLN A 240 13.50 0.43 6.66
C GLN A 240 12.16 0.97 7.18
N GLU A 241 12.21 1.52 8.39
CA GLU A 241 11.13 2.29 8.95
C GLU A 241 11.36 3.78 8.74
N LEU A 242 10.28 4.50 8.43
CA LEU A 242 10.28 5.92 8.18
C LEU A 242 9.32 6.60 9.14
N GLY A 243 9.84 7.59 9.85
CA GLY A 243 9.07 8.48 10.69
C GLY A 243 8.36 9.56 9.86
N VAL A 244 7.27 10.07 10.42
CA VAL A 244 6.57 11.26 9.92
C VAL A 244 7.44 12.50 9.91
N ASP A 245 8.45 12.55 10.79
CA ASP A 245 9.46 13.61 10.88
C ASP A 245 10.68 13.40 9.96
N GLY A 246 10.64 12.39 9.10
CA GLY A 246 11.71 12.07 8.16
C GLY A 246 12.86 11.24 8.72
N ARG A 247 12.83 10.86 10.01
CA ARG A 247 13.80 9.89 10.56
C ARG A 247 13.68 8.55 9.84
N ARG A 248 14.82 7.87 9.67
CA ARG A 248 14.91 6.54 9.07
C ARG A 248 15.66 5.61 10.00
N ARG A 249 15.24 4.35 10.07
CA ARG A 249 15.95 3.28 10.80
C ARG A 249 15.80 1.94 10.10
N PRO A 250 16.77 1.02 10.20
CA PRO A 250 16.63 -0.30 9.61
C PRO A 250 15.45 -1.05 10.22
N TRP A 251 14.72 -1.81 9.40
CA TRP A 251 13.69 -2.72 9.89
C TRP A 251 14.30 -3.80 10.80
N GLY A 252 13.67 -4.06 11.95
CA GLY A 252 14.17 -5.03 12.94
C GLY A 252 15.18 -4.47 13.94
N TRP A 253 15.36 -3.15 14.01
CA TRP A 253 16.21 -2.45 14.99
C TRP A 253 15.83 -2.74 16.46
N ASP A 254 14.58 -3.10 16.71
CA ASP A 254 14.00 -3.42 18.01
C ASP A 254 14.23 -4.88 18.43
N ARG A 255 14.82 -5.70 17.56
CA ARG A 255 15.22 -7.07 17.91
C ARG A 255 16.58 -7.06 18.62
N PRO A 256 16.74 -7.87 19.69
CA PRO A 256 18.04 -8.05 20.31
C PRO A 256 19.04 -8.64 19.30
N ASP A 257 20.27 -8.13 19.32
CA ASP A 257 21.36 -8.56 18.44
C ASP A 257 21.60 -10.08 18.61
N PRO A 258 21.43 -10.89 17.55
CA PRO A 258 21.67 -12.33 17.62
C PRO A 258 23.11 -12.67 18.03
N ALA A 259 24.09 -11.78 17.81
CA ALA A 259 25.49 -12.00 18.21
C ALA A 259 25.76 -11.73 19.70
N ARG A 260 24.80 -11.16 20.45
CA ARG A 260 24.93 -10.88 21.90
C ARG A 260 24.22 -11.90 22.80
N GLN A 261 23.59 -12.92 22.23
CA GLN A 261 22.94 -13.99 23.00
C GLN A 261 23.97 -15.08 23.37
N THR A 262 24.53 -14.99 24.59
CA THR A 262 25.46 -15.99 25.16
C THR A 262 24.78 -17.03 26.05
N ASP A 263 23.47 -16.95 26.26
CA ASP A 263 22.69 -17.98 26.95
C ASP A 263 21.71 -18.64 25.97
N GLY A 264 21.55 -19.96 26.10
CA GLY A 264 20.81 -20.79 25.16
C GLY A 264 19.29 -20.57 25.11
N SER A 265 18.76 -19.41 25.53
CA SER A 265 17.39 -19.01 25.20
C SER A 265 17.40 -18.24 23.89
N ALA A 266 17.69 -18.94 22.81
CA ALA A 266 17.52 -18.36 21.49
C ALA A 266 16.04 -17.96 21.33
N LEU A 267 15.76 -16.66 21.21
CA LEU A 267 14.65 -16.21 20.38
C LEU A 267 15.09 -16.49 18.93
N VAL A 268 15.17 -17.77 18.59
CA VAL A 268 15.16 -18.22 17.21
C VAL A 268 13.94 -17.55 16.60
N ASP A 269 14.04 -17.02 15.39
CA ASP A 269 12.88 -16.79 14.54
C ASP A 269 12.22 -18.16 14.32
N ASN A 270 11.53 -18.64 15.35
CA ASN A 270 10.82 -19.90 15.32
C ASN A 270 9.67 -19.66 14.37
N LEU A 271 9.78 -20.25 13.19
CA LEU A 271 8.73 -20.21 12.18
C LEU A 271 7.41 -20.72 12.76
N ASP A 272 7.41 -21.49 13.85
CA ASP A 272 6.22 -22.04 14.50
C ASP A 272 5.80 -21.29 15.77
N ALA A 273 6.35 -20.10 16.06
CA ALA A 273 5.91 -19.29 17.20
C ALA A 273 4.46 -18.82 17.00
N PRO A 274 3.60 -18.90 18.04
CA PRO A 274 2.20 -18.47 17.96
C PRO A 274 2.08 -17.02 17.49
N ASP A 275 1.01 -16.75 16.73
CA ASP A 275 0.72 -15.46 16.09
C ASP A 275 0.24 -14.38 17.09
N GLU A 276 0.04 -14.71 18.36
CA GLU A 276 -0.32 -13.78 19.42
C GLU A 276 0.94 -13.12 19.99
N TRP A 277 1.17 -11.88 19.57
CA TRP A 277 2.19 -11.02 20.15
C TRP A 277 1.48 -10.00 21.01
N ASP A 278 1.77 -9.99 22.30
CA ASP A 278 1.28 -8.95 23.20
C ASP A 278 1.67 -7.56 22.65
N GLU A 279 0.70 -6.65 22.59
CA GLU A 279 0.90 -5.29 22.10
C GLU A 279 1.73 -4.49 23.10
N LEU A 280 3.06 -4.53 22.93
CA LEU A 280 4.01 -3.88 23.84
C LEU A 280 4.29 -2.40 23.54
N GLU A 281 3.86 -1.90 22.36
CA GLU A 281 4.17 -0.54 21.90
C GLU A 281 2.98 0.40 22.11
N ASP A 282 3.28 1.65 22.49
CA ASP A 282 2.28 2.71 22.58
C ASP A 282 1.75 3.09 21.19
N ALA A 283 0.44 3.30 21.08
CA ALA A 283 -0.22 3.59 19.81
C ALA A 283 0.16 4.96 19.24
N SER A 284 0.39 5.96 20.10
CA SER A 284 0.84 7.27 19.66
C SER A 284 2.20 7.17 18.96
N GLU A 285 3.13 6.39 19.52
CA GLU A 285 4.45 6.18 18.95
C GLU A 285 4.41 5.30 17.70
N ARG A 286 3.62 4.21 17.69
CA ARG A 286 3.57 3.29 16.53
C ARG A 286 3.04 3.99 15.27
N ASN A 287 2.03 4.85 15.41
CA ASN A 287 1.35 5.51 14.29
C ASN A 287 2.23 6.56 13.59
N ARG A 288 3.35 6.95 14.19
CA ARG A 288 4.33 7.88 13.62
C ARG A 288 5.28 7.23 12.61
N TRP A 289 5.21 5.91 12.47
CA TRP A 289 6.12 5.15 11.63
C TRP A 289 5.38 4.28 10.61
N VAL A 290 5.98 4.17 9.43
CA VAL A 290 5.66 3.14 8.44
C VAL A 290 6.91 2.31 8.18
N VAL A 291 6.76 1.10 7.65
CA VAL A 291 7.83 0.31 7.06
C VAL A 291 7.69 0.29 5.55
N GLU A 292 8.80 0.48 4.84
CA GLU A 292 8.88 0.29 3.38
C GLU A 292 9.89 -0.81 3.05
N GLY A 293 9.57 -1.62 2.04
CA GLY A 293 10.47 -2.64 1.54
C GLY A 293 9.89 -3.46 0.41
N THR A 294 10.72 -4.35 -0.14
CA THR A 294 10.37 -5.17 -1.30
C THR A 294 10.44 -6.64 -0.95
N LEU A 295 9.44 -7.42 -1.37
CA LEU A 295 9.49 -8.88 -1.43
C LEU A 295 9.75 -9.34 -2.86
N GLY A 296 10.40 -10.48 -3.00
CA GLY A 296 10.53 -11.20 -4.27
C GLY A 296 10.68 -12.69 -4.01
N TRP A 297 10.62 -13.49 -5.08
CA TRP A 297 10.82 -14.94 -4.97
C TRP A 297 12.20 -15.26 -4.40
N SER A 298 12.25 -16.24 -3.49
CA SER A 298 13.49 -16.87 -3.04
C SER A 298 14.16 -17.62 -4.20
N ASP A 299 15.46 -17.82 -4.09
CA ASP A 299 16.23 -18.51 -5.12
C ASP A 299 15.77 -19.97 -5.23
N GLU A 300 15.38 -20.59 -4.12
CA GLU A 300 14.83 -21.94 -4.05
C GLU A 300 13.47 -22.06 -4.75
N ALA A 301 12.53 -21.13 -4.49
CA ALA A 301 11.22 -21.11 -5.15
C ALA A 301 11.35 -20.99 -6.67
N PHE A 302 12.35 -20.24 -7.13
CA PHE A 302 12.66 -20.10 -8.55
C PHE A 302 13.30 -21.36 -9.16
N ALA A 303 14.08 -22.11 -8.39
CA ALA A 303 14.77 -23.31 -8.87
C ALA A 303 13.86 -24.54 -9.02
N SER A 304 12.76 -24.62 -8.25
CA SER A 304 11.82 -25.75 -8.30
C SER A 304 10.98 -25.84 -9.57
N ASP A 305 10.89 -24.76 -10.35
CA ASP A 305 10.03 -24.66 -11.56
C ASP A 305 10.81 -24.91 -12.86
N ARG A 306 12.13 -25.16 -12.77
CA ARG A 306 13.01 -25.53 -13.89
C ARG A 306 13.28 -27.04 -14.00
N ARG A 307 12.56 -27.88 -13.25
CA ARG A 307 12.68 -29.35 -13.31
C ARG A 307 11.44 -29.99 -13.90
#